data_AF-A0A960T9X5-F1
#
_entry.id   AF-A0A960T9X5-F1
#
_cell.length_a   1.000
_cell.length_b   1.000
_cell.length_c   1.000
_cell.angle_alpha   90.00
_cell.angle_beta   90.00
_cell.angle_gamma   90.00
#
_symmetry.space_group_name_H-M   'P 1'
#
loop_
_entity.id
_entity.type
_entity.pdbx_description
1 polymer ?
#
loop_
_entity_poly.entity_id
_entity_poly.type
_entity_poly.pdbx_seq_one_letter_code
_entity_poly.pdbx_strand_id
1 'polypeptide(L)'
;MLEKFTIFGFPLSTFSLLLMAAFLTAAYLVPRELRRRGLDEAMGDHSLLLAVVGTIIGAKLGFVLEVWGEIWAGPDDFWTKLEYILFYKRGLAALYPQAGYRGLWETVFSGGGLVFYGGFAVGFAFLYYYLRYKKAPVWEYGDAFIPSMAIGYGIGRLGCIVSGDGCFGYGASVDIPFLTMVYEGPTDHRVFSWLSITTGGLMGTHGVNVWNTPMMEAILSWILFAWMMLKLRHQNFKPGFMVAIFLVWNGIARFLVEFLRINDALIPILDHPSYKGQLIEHHTHGAVQGAIYFENWHWYGFTQSQVFGLIIALVGLIWIVQQKLYIRNNAAKN
;
A
#
# COMPACT_ATOMS: atom_id res chain seq x y z
N MET A 1 -10.25 -10.86 11.39
CA MET A 1 -10.31 -12.30 11.06
C MET A 1 -10.33 -12.49 9.55
N LEU A 2 -9.34 -13.17 8.96
CA LEU A 2 -9.38 -13.57 7.54
C LEU A 2 -10.25 -14.83 7.41
N GLU A 3 -11.51 -14.71 7.03
CA GLU A 3 -12.28 -15.87 6.60
C GLU A 3 -11.59 -16.48 5.37
N LYS A 4 -11.10 -17.72 5.55
CA LYS A 4 -10.54 -18.52 4.47
C LYS A 4 -11.66 -19.42 3.97
N PHE A 5 -12.15 -19.14 2.77
CA PHE A 5 -13.13 -19.99 2.12
C PHE A 5 -12.39 -21.02 1.27
N THR A 6 -12.76 -22.28 1.38
CA THR A 6 -12.24 -23.32 0.48
C THR A 6 -13.16 -23.44 -0.72
N ILE A 7 -12.69 -23.02 -1.90
CA ILE A 7 -13.41 -23.19 -3.17
C ILE A 7 -12.61 -24.19 -4.00
N PHE A 8 -13.23 -25.30 -4.39
CA PHE A 8 -12.58 -26.41 -5.14
C PHE A 8 -11.27 -26.93 -4.51
N GLY A 9 -11.19 -26.95 -3.17
CA GLY A 9 -9.99 -27.41 -2.44
C GLY A 9 -8.87 -26.38 -2.31
N PHE A 10 -9.04 -25.18 -2.87
CA PHE A 10 -8.07 -24.09 -2.72
C PHE A 10 -8.52 -23.09 -1.64
N PRO A 11 -7.65 -22.74 -0.68
CA PRO A 11 -7.96 -21.72 0.30
C PRO A 11 -7.91 -20.32 -0.33
N LEU A 12 -9.07 -19.68 -0.48
CA LEU A 12 -9.20 -18.29 -0.91
C LEU A 12 -9.43 -17.39 0.30
N SER A 13 -8.65 -16.32 0.40
CA SER A 13 -8.85 -15.29 1.41
C SER A 13 -9.78 -14.20 0.90
N THR A 14 -10.55 -13.57 1.79
CA THR A 14 -11.37 -12.39 1.45
C THR A 14 -10.52 -11.25 0.86
N PHE A 15 -9.27 -11.12 1.30
CA PHE A 15 -8.31 -10.19 0.70
C PHE A 15 -8.05 -10.50 -0.80
N SER A 16 -7.87 -11.77 -1.15
CA SER A 16 -7.69 -12.20 -2.54
C SER A 16 -8.91 -11.90 -3.40
N LEU A 17 -10.13 -12.01 -2.85
CA LEU A 17 -11.36 -11.64 -3.55
C LEU A 17 -11.44 -10.14 -3.84
N LEU A 18 -11.03 -9.29 -2.88
CA LEU A 18 -10.97 -7.85 -3.08
C LEU A 18 -9.91 -7.47 -4.12
N LEU A 19 -8.75 -8.12 -4.10
CA LEU A 19 -7.72 -7.91 -5.12
C LEU A 19 -8.22 -8.32 -6.51
N MET A 20 -8.93 -9.43 -6.62
CA MET A 20 -9.58 -9.86 -7.85
C MET A 20 -10.62 -8.84 -8.32
N ALA A 21 -11.46 -8.32 -7.42
CA ALA A 21 -12.43 -7.27 -7.75
C ALA A 21 -11.75 -5.98 -8.25
N ALA A 22 -10.64 -5.57 -7.65
CA ALA A 22 -9.85 -4.44 -8.11
C ALA A 22 -9.30 -4.67 -9.53
N PHE A 23 -8.75 -5.87 -9.79
CA PHE A 23 -8.24 -6.24 -11.11
C PHE A 23 -9.35 -6.25 -12.17
N LEU A 24 -10.48 -6.90 -11.89
CA LEU A 24 -11.62 -6.96 -12.80
C LEU A 24 -12.20 -5.57 -13.09
N THR A 25 -12.21 -4.69 -12.08
CA THR A 25 -12.63 -3.30 -12.24
C THR A 25 -11.69 -2.56 -13.19
N ALA A 26 -10.37 -2.75 -13.05
CA ALA A 26 -9.38 -2.19 -13.97
C ALA A 26 -9.52 -2.76 -15.39
N ALA A 27 -9.67 -4.07 -15.55
CA ALA A 27 -9.90 -4.74 -16.83
C ALA A 27 -11.18 -4.24 -17.52
N TYR A 28 -12.21 -3.89 -16.75
CA TYR A 28 -13.44 -3.31 -17.28
C TYR A 28 -13.28 -1.83 -17.69
N LEU A 29 -12.62 -1.02 -16.87
CA LEU A 29 -12.54 0.43 -17.06
C LEU A 29 -11.47 0.86 -18.06
N VAL A 30 -10.30 0.21 -18.07
CA VAL A 30 -9.15 0.64 -18.88
C VAL A 30 -9.49 0.64 -20.39
N PRO A 31 -9.99 -0.46 -21.00
CA PRO A 31 -10.30 -0.46 -22.43
C PRO A 31 -11.36 0.60 -22.81
N ARG A 32 -12.35 0.82 -21.93
CA ARG A 32 -13.39 1.85 -22.15
C ARG A 32 -12.83 3.26 -22.15
N GLU A 33 -11.91 3.55 -21.24
CA GLU A 33 -11.29 4.87 -21.17
C GLU A 33 -10.28 5.08 -22.31
N LEU A 34 -9.58 4.04 -22.76
CA LEU A 34 -8.75 4.07 -23.97
C LEU A 34 -9.59 4.34 -25.21
N ARG A 35 -10.69 3.59 -25.42
CA ARG A 35 -11.64 3.80 -26.53
C ARG A 35 -12.16 5.23 -26.58
N ARG A 36 -12.55 5.79 -25.43
CA ARG A 36 -13.03 7.18 -25.32
C ARG A 36 -11.99 8.19 -25.78
N ARG A 37 -10.71 7.92 -25.53
CA ARG A 37 -9.59 8.78 -25.90
C ARG A 37 -9.10 8.54 -27.33
N GLY A 38 -9.70 7.59 -28.06
CA GLY A 38 -9.23 7.20 -29.39
C GLY A 38 -7.90 6.44 -29.38
N LEU A 39 -7.55 5.81 -28.25
CA LEU A 39 -6.35 5.02 -28.07
C LEU A 39 -6.61 3.53 -28.33
N ASP A 40 -5.56 2.77 -28.62
CA ASP A 40 -5.66 1.34 -28.89
C ASP A 40 -6.01 0.55 -27.62
N GLU A 41 -7.18 -0.08 -27.63
CA GLU A 41 -7.69 -0.89 -26.52
C GLU A 41 -6.85 -2.14 -26.26
N ALA A 42 -6.28 -2.76 -27.31
CA ALA A 42 -5.47 -3.97 -27.18
C ALA A 42 -4.17 -3.68 -26.42
N MET A 43 -3.67 -2.45 -26.48
CA MET A 43 -2.55 -2.03 -25.64
C MET A 43 -2.92 -1.93 -24.15
N GLY A 44 -4.19 -1.72 -23.82
CA GLY A 44 -4.69 -1.69 -22.45
C GLY A 44 -4.58 -3.04 -21.76
N ASP A 45 -5.00 -4.12 -22.41
CA ASP A 45 -4.98 -5.48 -21.83
C ASP A 45 -3.54 -5.95 -21.57
N HIS A 46 -2.65 -5.73 -22.53
CA HIS A 46 -1.22 -6.01 -22.35
C HIS A 46 -0.61 -5.17 -21.23
N SER A 47 -0.97 -3.89 -21.14
CA SER A 47 -0.50 -3.00 -20.08
C SER A 47 -0.94 -3.52 -18.71
N LEU A 48 -2.21 -3.91 -18.56
CA LEU A 48 -2.74 -4.43 -17.31
C LEU A 48 -2.00 -5.70 -16.87
N LEU A 49 -1.78 -6.65 -17.77
CA LEU A 49 -1.04 -7.88 -17.48
C LEU A 49 0.42 -7.59 -17.09
N LEU A 50 1.11 -6.74 -17.84
CA LEU A 50 2.48 -6.34 -17.55
C LEU A 50 2.59 -5.59 -16.21
N ALA A 51 1.60 -4.78 -15.88
CA ALA A 51 1.55 -4.08 -14.59
C ALA A 51 1.43 -5.07 -13.43
N VAL A 52 0.55 -6.08 -13.55
CA VAL A 52 0.40 -7.11 -12.51
C VAL A 52 1.69 -7.92 -12.35
N VAL A 53 2.25 -8.42 -13.45
CA VAL A 53 3.49 -9.21 -13.43
C VAL A 53 4.65 -8.39 -12.87
N GLY A 54 4.85 -7.16 -13.37
CA GLY A 54 5.89 -6.26 -12.91
C GLY A 54 5.72 -5.88 -11.44
N THR A 55 4.49 -5.68 -10.97
CA THR A 55 4.21 -5.38 -9.56
C THR A 55 4.53 -6.55 -8.66
N ILE A 56 4.17 -7.78 -9.03
CA ILE A 56 4.47 -8.98 -8.24
C ILE A 56 5.98 -9.21 -8.17
N ILE A 57 6.66 -9.18 -9.32
CA ILE A 57 8.12 -9.35 -9.39
C ILE A 57 8.80 -8.27 -8.56
N GLY A 58 8.43 -7.00 -8.77
CA GLY A 58 9.01 -5.88 -8.04
C GLY A 58 8.77 -5.96 -6.53
N ALA A 59 7.56 -6.32 -6.10
CA ALA A 59 7.23 -6.41 -4.69
C ALA A 59 8.04 -7.50 -4.00
N LYS A 60 8.29 -8.62 -4.70
CA LYS A 60 9.12 -9.70 -4.20
C LYS A 60 10.59 -9.34 -4.16
N LEU A 61 11.11 -8.71 -5.21
CA LEU A 61 12.48 -8.20 -5.23
C LEU A 61 12.71 -7.17 -4.12
N GLY A 62 11.77 -6.25 -3.91
CA GLY A 62 11.81 -5.30 -2.81
C GLY A 62 11.87 -5.98 -1.45
N PHE A 63 11.11 -7.05 -1.24
CA PHE A 63 11.16 -7.83 -0.01
C PHE A 63 12.51 -8.51 0.19
N VAL A 64 13.06 -9.12 -0.86
CA VAL A 64 14.41 -9.73 -0.82
C VAL A 64 15.48 -8.70 -0.47
N LEU A 65 15.37 -7.47 -0.98
CA LEU A 65 16.28 -6.38 -0.65
C LEU A 65 16.15 -5.93 0.82
N GLU A 66 14.93 -5.92 1.36
CA GLU A 66 14.69 -5.55 2.76
C GLU A 66 15.30 -6.57 3.73
N VAL A 67 15.17 -7.88 3.44
CA VAL A 67 15.77 -8.95 4.25
C VAL A 67 17.17 -9.34 3.79
N TRP A 68 17.81 -8.56 2.92
CA TRP A 68 19.11 -8.92 2.32
C TRP A 68 20.19 -9.15 3.37
N GLY A 69 20.16 -8.34 4.45
CA GLY A 69 21.04 -8.51 5.59
C GLY A 69 20.88 -9.87 6.29
N GLU A 70 19.65 -10.39 6.39
CA GLU A 70 19.36 -11.71 6.99
C GLU A 70 19.75 -12.88 6.08
N ILE A 71 19.77 -12.66 4.75
CA ILE A 71 20.18 -13.67 3.76
C ILE A 71 21.70 -13.83 3.73
N TRP A 72 22.45 -12.73 3.89
CA TRP A 72 23.91 -12.71 3.84
C TRP A 72 24.59 -12.76 5.21
N ALA A 73 23.82 -12.74 6.30
CA ALA A 73 24.34 -12.83 7.66
C ALA A 73 24.95 -14.22 7.94
N GLY A 74 26.08 -14.25 8.66
CA GLY A 74 26.76 -15.48 9.04
C GLY A 74 28.26 -15.28 9.26
N PRO A 75 28.93 -16.10 10.09
CA PRO A 75 30.37 -15.99 10.34
C PRO A 75 31.22 -16.59 9.21
N ASP A 76 30.62 -17.36 8.29
CA ASP A 76 31.36 -18.12 7.28
C ASP A 76 32.02 -17.26 6.20
N ASP A 77 32.96 -17.87 5.49
CA ASP A 77 33.63 -17.28 4.35
C ASP A 77 32.66 -17.04 3.18
N PHE A 78 33.06 -16.17 2.25
CA PHE A 78 32.23 -15.74 1.14
C PHE A 78 31.75 -16.91 0.26
N TRP A 79 32.60 -17.91 0.01
CA TRP A 79 32.28 -19.00 -0.91
C TRP A 79 31.27 -19.97 -0.32
N THR A 80 31.42 -20.31 0.96
CA THR A 80 30.43 -21.10 1.70
C THR A 80 29.07 -20.40 1.72
N LYS A 81 29.04 -19.09 2.00
CA LYS A 81 27.79 -18.32 1.95
C LYS A 81 27.13 -18.37 0.58
N LEU A 82 27.92 -18.16 -0.47
CA LEU A 82 27.42 -18.15 -1.84
C LEU A 82 26.86 -19.52 -2.24
N GLU A 83 27.53 -20.62 -1.90
CA GLU A 83 27.04 -21.98 -2.15
C GLU A 83 25.67 -22.19 -1.49
N TYR A 84 25.54 -21.85 -0.21
CA TYR A 84 24.30 -22.07 0.53
C TYR A 84 23.16 -21.19 0.00
N ILE A 85 23.43 -19.92 -0.32
CA ILE A 85 22.43 -19.01 -0.89
C ILE A 85 21.95 -19.51 -2.26
N LEU A 86 22.84 -19.99 -3.12
CA LEU A 86 22.50 -20.38 -4.49
C LEU A 86 21.86 -21.77 -4.57
N PHE A 87 22.31 -22.74 -3.77
CA PHE A 87 21.91 -24.13 -3.95
C PHE A 87 20.95 -24.66 -2.87
N TYR A 88 20.83 -23.99 -1.72
CA TYR A 88 20.02 -24.48 -0.62
C TYR A 88 18.78 -23.60 -0.39
N LYS A 89 17.60 -24.23 -0.35
CA LYS A 89 16.33 -23.52 -0.21
C LYS A 89 16.29 -22.60 1.02
N ARG A 90 16.83 -23.08 2.15
CA ARG A 90 16.89 -22.37 3.44
C ARG A 90 18.15 -21.51 3.60
N GLY A 91 19.03 -21.47 2.59
CA GLY A 91 20.31 -20.74 2.67
C GLY A 91 21.13 -21.14 3.91
N LEU A 92 21.72 -20.14 4.56
CA LEU A 92 22.51 -20.30 5.79
C LEU A 92 21.69 -20.79 7.00
N ALA A 93 20.35 -20.68 6.97
CA ALA A 93 19.50 -21.26 8.00
C ALA A 93 19.52 -22.80 8.00
N ALA A 94 20.03 -23.43 6.94
CA ALA A 94 20.31 -24.86 6.93
C ALA A 94 21.46 -25.24 7.89
N LEU A 95 22.44 -24.35 8.06
CA LEU A 95 23.58 -24.53 8.96
C LEU A 95 23.30 -23.99 10.37
N TYR A 96 22.61 -22.85 10.46
CA TYR A 96 22.30 -22.20 11.73
C TYR A 96 20.80 -21.94 11.90
N PRO A 97 20.01 -22.96 12.26
CA PRO A 97 18.56 -22.83 12.38
C PRO A 97 18.11 -21.84 13.46
N GLN A 98 18.95 -21.57 14.46
CA GLN A 98 18.64 -20.72 15.61
C GLN A 98 19.09 -19.27 15.45
N ALA A 99 19.81 -18.93 14.37
CA ALA A 99 20.41 -17.61 14.18
C ALA A 99 19.49 -16.61 13.46
N GLY A 100 18.26 -17.02 13.11
CA GLY A 100 17.28 -16.15 12.44
C GLY A 100 17.60 -15.83 10.98
N TYR A 101 18.51 -16.57 10.34
CA TYR A 101 18.82 -16.38 8.92
C TYR A 101 17.65 -16.78 8.02
N ARG A 102 17.60 -16.21 6.82
CA ARG A 102 16.62 -16.55 5.79
C ARG A 102 17.27 -17.11 4.54
N GLY A 103 16.64 -18.11 3.95
CA GLY A 103 17.00 -18.57 2.62
C GLY A 103 16.54 -17.61 1.53
N LEU A 104 17.38 -17.38 0.52
CA LEU A 104 16.99 -16.59 -0.66
C LEU A 104 15.78 -17.22 -1.36
N TRP A 105 15.86 -18.50 -1.70
CA TRP A 105 14.79 -19.19 -2.42
C TRP A 105 13.53 -19.36 -1.59
N GLU A 106 13.66 -19.60 -0.29
CA GLU A 106 12.53 -19.58 0.64
C GLU A 106 11.84 -18.22 0.66
N THR A 107 12.61 -17.13 0.68
CA THR A 107 12.09 -15.75 0.64
C THR A 107 11.43 -15.43 -0.70
N VAL A 108 12.00 -15.88 -1.83
CA VAL A 108 11.47 -15.66 -3.19
C VAL A 108 10.20 -16.46 -3.46
N PHE A 109 10.08 -17.66 -2.91
CA PHE A 109 8.91 -18.53 -3.12
C PHE A 109 7.95 -18.57 -1.91
N SER A 110 8.18 -17.75 -0.88
CA SER A 110 7.25 -17.65 0.24
C SER A 110 5.92 -17.05 -0.21
N GLY A 111 4.81 -17.55 0.35
CA GLY A 111 3.47 -17.01 0.09
C GLY A 111 3.22 -15.61 0.68
N GLY A 112 4.16 -15.08 1.47
CA GLY A 112 4.11 -13.73 2.06
C GLY A 112 5.38 -12.93 1.80
N GLY A 113 5.40 -11.68 2.26
CA GLY A 113 6.53 -10.76 2.06
C GLY A 113 6.49 -10.10 0.69
N LEU A 114 5.76 -8.99 0.61
CA LEU A 114 5.61 -8.17 -0.59
C LEU A 114 5.82 -6.70 -0.18
N VAL A 115 6.81 -6.06 -0.80
CA VAL A 115 7.12 -4.65 -0.52
C VAL A 115 6.46 -3.77 -1.56
N PHE A 116 5.60 -2.86 -1.10
CA PHE A 116 4.85 -1.97 -1.98
C PHE A 116 5.75 -1.16 -2.92
N TYR A 117 6.83 -0.56 -2.41
CA TYR A 117 7.72 0.31 -3.19
C TYR A 117 8.40 -0.43 -4.35
N GLY A 118 8.86 -1.66 -4.10
CA GLY A 118 9.44 -2.51 -5.14
C GLY A 118 8.42 -2.82 -6.23
N GLY A 119 7.18 -3.16 -5.84
CA GLY A 119 6.11 -3.45 -6.78
C GLY A 119 5.74 -2.24 -7.64
N PHE A 120 5.55 -1.08 -7.01
CA PHE A 120 5.24 0.16 -7.71
C PHE A 120 6.34 0.55 -8.72
N ALA A 121 7.62 0.48 -8.32
CA ALA A 121 8.73 0.89 -9.16
C ALA A 121 8.88 -0.01 -10.40
N VAL A 122 8.90 -1.33 -10.22
CA VAL A 122 9.07 -2.28 -11.33
C VAL A 122 7.81 -2.34 -12.21
N GLY A 123 6.62 -2.30 -11.61
CA GLY A 123 5.36 -2.24 -12.34
C GLY A 123 5.27 -0.99 -13.24
N PHE A 124 5.62 0.18 -12.70
CA PHE A 124 5.69 1.41 -13.48
C PHE A 124 6.75 1.33 -14.58
N ALA A 125 7.94 0.81 -14.29
CA ALA A 125 9.00 0.65 -15.28
C ALA A 125 8.55 -0.25 -16.45
N PHE A 126 7.94 -1.41 -16.17
CA PHE A 126 7.43 -2.32 -17.19
C PHE A 126 6.41 -1.63 -18.11
N LEU A 127 5.44 -0.94 -17.52
CA LEU A 127 4.45 -0.15 -18.27
C LEU A 127 5.11 0.93 -19.13
N TYR A 128 6.01 1.71 -18.54
CA TYR A 128 6.71 2.78 -19.23
C TYR A 128 7.52 2.26 -20.43
N TYR A 129 8.34 1.23 -20.23
CA TYR A 129 9.14 0.62 -21.28
C TYR A 129 8.27 0.00 -22.38
N TYR A 130 7.18 -0.68 -22.02
CA TYR A 130 6.23 -1.25 -22.99
C TYR A 130 5.60 -0.17 -23.89
N LEU A 131 5.07 0.91 -23.30
CA LEU A 131 4.47 2.01 -24.06
C LEU A 131 5.50 2.72 -24.95
N ARG A 132 6.74 2.90 -24.46
CA ARG A 132 7.83 3.48 -25.25
C ARG A 132 8.26 2.58 -26.40
N TYR A 133 8.37 1.27 -26.17
CA TYR A 133 8.67 0.28 -27.21
C TYR A 133 7.62 0.30 -28.32
N LYS A 134 6.34 0.43 -27.96
CA LYS A 134 5.22 0.57 -28.90
C LYS A 134 5.07 1.99 -29.49
N LYS A 135 5.97 2.93 -29.17
CA LYS A 135 5.93 4.34 -29.61
C LYS A 135 4.61 5.05 -29.27
N ALA A 136 3.92 4.61 -28.21
CA ALA A 136 2.65 5.17 -27.78
C ALA A 136 2.85 6.45 -26.93
N PRO A 137 1.87 7.38 -26.94
CA PRO A 137 1.89 8.56 -26.08
C PRO A 137 1.70 8.17 -24.60
N VAL A 138 2.81 7.93 -23.90
CA VAL A 138 2.85 7.40 -22.52
C VAL A 138 1.89 8.13 -21.57
N TRP A 139 1.84 9.44 -21.64
CA TRP A 139 1.04 10.25 -20.72
C TRP A 139 -0.47 10.21 -21.00
N GLU A 140 -0.87 9.97 -22.26
CA GLU A 140 -2.28 9.79 -22.61
C GLU A 140 -2.81 8.43 -22.13
N TYR A 141 -2.00 7.39 -22.28
CA TYR A 141 -2.27 6.07 -21.69
C TYR A 141 -2.26 6.13 -20.15
N GLY A 142 -1.29 6.84 -19.57
CA GLY A 142 -1.22 7.09 -18.14
C GLY A 142 -2.52 7.71 -17.62
N ASP A 143 -2.97 8.81 -18.21
CA ASP A 143 -4.23 9.45 -17.81
C ASP A 143 -5.46 8.54 -18.00
N ALA A 144 -5.42 7.56 -18.92
CA ALA A 144 -6.48 6.57 -19.10
C ALA A 144 -6.49 5.50 -18.00
N PHE A 145 -5.32 5.18 -17.44
CA PHE A 145 -5.18 4.16 -16.39
C PHE A 145 -5.50 4.69 -14.99
N ILE A 146 -5.29 5.99 -14.74
CA ILE A 146 -5.43 6.61 -13.42
C ILE A 146 -6.82 6.42 -12.77
N PRO A 147 -7.97 6.54 -13.48
CA PRO A 147 -9.26 6.25 -12.87
C PRO A 147 -9.35 4.82 -12.32
N SER A 148 -8.85 3.83 -13.06
CA SER A 148 -8.77 2.43 -12.62
C SER A 148 -7.84 2.26 -11.42
N MET A 149 -6.73 2.98 -11.37
CA MET A 149 -5.83 2.98 -10.21
C MET A 149 -6.48 3.58 -8.96
N ALA A 150 -7.24 4.66 -9.11
CA ALA A 150 -7.95 5.29 -7.99
C ALA A 150 -9.01 4.37 -7.36
N ILE A 151 -9.86 3.73 -8.18
CA ILE A 151 -10.82 2.77 -7.63
C ILE A 151 -10.13 1.52 -7.07
N GLY A 152 -9.08 1.02 -7.74
CA GLY A 152 -8.30 -0.13 -7.29
C GLY A 152 -7.61 0.10 -5.96
N TYR A 153 -7.06 1.31 -5.73
CA TYR A 153 -6.48 1.69 -4.43
C TYR A 153 -7.51 1.67 -3.32
N GLY A 154 -8.72 2.20 -3.55
CA GLY A 154 -9.79 2.18 -2.56
C GLY A 154 -10.25 0.77 -2.22
N ILE A 155 -10.38 -0.12 -3.21
CA ILE A 155 -10.68 -1.54 -2.99
C ILE A 155 -9.54 -2.22 -2.20
N GLY A 156 -8.29 -1.93 -2.55
CA GLY A 156 -7.12 -2.45 -1.84
C GLY A 156 -7.11 -2.07 -0.35
N ARG A 157 -7.54 -0.85 -0.02
CA ARG A 157 -7.65 -0.37 1.37
C ARG A 157 -8.73 -1.09 2.18
N LEU A 158 -9.80 -1.56 1.56
CA LEU A 158 -10.74 -2.48 2.22
C LEU A 158 -10.07 -3.81 2.58
N GLY A 159 -9.08 -4.23 1.78
CA GLY A 159 -8.25 -5.40 2.08
C GLY A 159 -7.51 -5.28 3.41
N CYS A 160 -7.03 -4.09 3.78
CA CYS A 160 -6.40 -3.83 5.07
C CYS A 160 -7.38 -4.02 6.24
N ILE A 161 -8.64 -3.59 6.07
CA ILE A 161 -9.70 -3.75 7.08
C ILE A 161 -9.97 -5.24 7.33
N VAL A 162 -10.16 -6.00 6.26
CA VAL A 162 -10.51 -7.43 6.37
C VAL A 162 -9.33 -8.29 6.83
N SER A 163 -8.10 -7.93 6.42
CA SER A 163 -6.89 -8.63 6.87
C SER A 163 -6.52 -8.31 8.32
N GLY A 164 -6.93 -7.15 8.83
CA GLY A 164 -6.56 -6.70 10.17
C GLY A 164 -5.05 -6.43 10.27
N ASP A 165 -4.43 -5.97 9.19
CA ASP A 165 -2.98 -5.82 9.03
C ASP A 165 -2.33 -4.70 9.86
N GLY A 166 -3.05 -4.14 10.83
CA GLY A 166 -2.57 -3.09 11.72
C GLY A 166 -2.52 -1.70 11.08
N CYS A 167 -3.08 -1.51 9.89
CA CYS A 167 -3.13 -0.19 9.24
C CYS A 167 -4.14 0.79 9.87
N PHE A 168 -4.37 0.73 11.19
CA PHE A 168 -5.37 1.55 11.89
C PHE A 168 -4.74 2.73 12.63
N GLY A 169 -5.58 3.67 13.05
CA GLY A 169 -5.15 4.81 13.83
C GLY A 169 -5.14 4.56 15.34
N TYR A 170 -4.80 5.60 16.09
CA TYR A 170 -4.87 5.59 17.56
C TYR A 170 -6.34 5.48 18.06
N GLY A 171 -6.51 5.26 19.37
CA GLY A 171 -7.81 5.07 20.01
C GLY A 171 -8.74 6.28 19.81
N ALA A 172 -9.97 6.02 19.38
CA ALA A 172 -10.98 7.05 19.15
C ALA A 172 -11.97 7.09 20.33
N SER A 173 -12.16 8.28 20.91
CA SER A 173 -13.15 8.54 21.97
C SER A 173 -14.57 8.75 21.45
N VAL A 174 -14.70 8.91 20.13
CA VAL A 174 -15.96 9.11 19.41
C VAL A 174 -16.29 7.87 18.60
N ASP A 175 -17.58 7.60 18.41
CA ASP A 175 -18.05 6.57 17.49
C ASP A 175 -18.72 7.26 16.29
N ILE A 176 -18.03 7.24 15.15
CA ILE A 176 -18.48 7.84 13.90
C ILE A 176 -18.57 6.71 12.86
N PRO A 177 -19.75 6.44 12.30
CA PRO A 177 -19.92 5.38 11.31
C PRO A 177 -18.87 5.44 10.20
N PHE A 178 -18.26 4.29 9.90
CA PHE A 178 -17.21 4.09 8.89
C PHE A 178 -15.84 4.73 9.21
N LEU A 179 -15.78 5.84 9.95
CA LEU A 179 -14.52 6.52 10.28
C LEU A 179 -13.86 5.99 11.54
N THR A 180 -14.63 5.36 12.42
CA THR A 180 -14.13 4.58 13.55
C THR A 180 -14.54 3.13 13.39
N MET A 181 -13.82 2.25 14.07
CA MET A 181 -14.14 0.82 14.10
C MET A 181 -13.61 0.22 15.40
N VAL A 182 -14.32 -0.80 15.88
CA VAL A 182 -13.80 -1.66 16.94
C VAL A 182 -12.78 -2.61 16.31
N TYR A 183 -11.55 -2.54 16.78
CA TYR A 183 -10.48 -3.40 16.29
C TYR A 183 -10.63 -4.81 16.89
N GLU A 184 -11.02 -5.77 16.06
CA GLU A 184 -11.14 -7.19 16.41
C GLU A 184 -9.88 -7.98 16.00
N GLY A 185 -8.71 -7.41 16.29
CA GLY A 185 -7.42 -8.08 16.05
C GLY A 185 -7.23 -9.34 16.90
N PRO A 186 -6.18 -10.14 16.62
CA PRO A 186 -5.85 -11.30 17.43
C PRO A 186 -5.75 -10.92 18.91
N THR A 187 -6.42 -11.69 19.79
CA THR A 187 -6.40 -11.49 21.24
C THR A 187 -5.04 -11.72 21.87
N ASP A 188 -4.12 -12.38 21.15
CA ASP A 188 -2.77 -12.67 21.58
C ASP A 188 -1.84 -11.49 21.28
N HIS A 189 -1.32 -10.84 22.32
CA HIS A 189 -0.46 -9.65 22.28
C HIS A 189 0.87 -9.86 21.50
N ARG A 190 1.14 -11.10 21.05
CA ARG A 190 2.39 -11.55 20.43
C ARG A 190 2.40 -11.52 18.91
N VAL A 191 1.27 -11.23 18.25
CA VAL A 191 1.08 -11.52 16.81
C VAL A 191 1.71 -10.46 15.88
N PHE A 192 2.03 -9.26 16.36
CA PHE A 192 2.73 -8.23 15.55
C PHE A 192 4.24 -8.22 15.82
N SER A 193 4.93 -9.29 15.43
CA SER A 193 6.37 -9.50 15.69
C SER A 193 7.31 -8.38 15.21
N TRP A 194 7.00 -7.64 14.14
CA TRP A 194 7.89 -6.58 13.64
C TRP A 194 7.75 -5.26 14.40
N LEU A 195 6.58 -5.00 14.98
CA LEU A 195 6.30 -3.79 15.76
C LEU A 195 6.48 -4.05 17.27
N SER A 196 6.27 -5.30 17.73
CA SER A 196 6.55 -5.77 19.10
C SER A 196 8.02 -5.63 19.51
N ILE A 197 8.96 -5.59 18.55
CA ILE A 197 10.40 -5.44 18.82
C ILE A 197 10.75 -3.97 19.10
N THR A 198 10.06 -2.99 18.48
CA THR A 198 10.31 -1.56 18.71
C THR A 198 9.38 -0.94 19.77
N THR A 199 8.14 -1.43 19.90
CA THR A 199 7.11 -0.90 20.83
C THR A 199 6.96 -1.67 22.15
N GLY A 200 7.83 -2.65 22.45
CA GLY A 200 7.81 -3.32 23.75
C GLY A 200 6.54 -4.15 24.04
N GLY A 201 5.96 -4.80 23.03
CA GLY A 201 4.96 -5.85 23.21
C GLY A 201 3.58 -5.42 23.71
N LEU A 202 3.19 -4.15 23.52
CA LEU A 202 1.83 -3.69 23.80
C LEU A 202 1.23 -3.17 22.50
N MET A 203 0.48 -3.98 21.75
CA MET A 203 -0.34 -3.47 20.65
C MET A 203 -1.76 -3.97 20.73
N GLY A 204 -2.68 -3.05 20.38
CA GLY A 204 -4.13 -3.07 20.54
C GLY A 204 -4.75 -4.43 20.82
N THR A 205 -5.28 -4.57 22.04
CA THR A 205 -6.17 -5.69 22.35
C THR A 205 -7.41 -5.62 21.48
N HIS A 206 -7.93 -6.79 21.14
CA HIS A 206 -9.29 -6.96 20.68
C HIS A 206 -10.28 -6.08 21.45
N GLY A 207 -11.15 -5.37 20.73
CA GLY A 207 -12.25 -4.62 21.34
C GLY A 207 -11.94 -3.16 21.66
N VAL A 208 -10.90 -2.53 21.10
CA VAL A 208 -10.68 -1.08 21.23
C VAL A 208 -11.28 -0.35 20.03
N ASN A 209 -12.01 0.73 20.28
CA ASN A 209 -12.46 1.64 19.22
C ASN A 209 -11.29 2.50 18.72
N VAL A 210 -10.97 2.40 17.43
CA VAL A 210 -9.83 3.07 16.78
C VAL A 210 -10.27 3.83 15.55
N TRP A 211 -9.46 4.80 15.11
CA TRP A 211 -9.67 5.45 13.82
C TRP A 211 -9.46 4.47 12.66
N ASN A 212 -10.48 4.35 11.81
CA ASN A 212 -10.48 3.50 10.62
C ASN A 212 -9.78 4.22 9.46
N THR A 213 -8.47 4.40 9.60
CA THR A 213 -7.64 5.07 8.58
C THR A 213 -7.66 4.37 7.20
N PRO A 214 -7.76 3.02 7.08
CA PRO A 214 -7.93 2.40 5.76
C PRO A 214 -9.25 2.79 5.09
N MET A 215 -10.35 2.88 5.85
CA MET A 215 -11.63 3.33 5.30
C MET A 215 -11.57 4.80 4.88
N MET A 216 -10.91 5.66 5.66
CA MET A 216 -10.68 7.05 5.26
C MET A 216 -9.93 7.15 3.93
N GLU A 217 -8.84 6.38 3.77
CA GLU A 217 -8.09 6.33 2.51
C GLU A 217 -8.93 5.78 1.35
N ALA A 218 -9.77 4.77 1.61
CA ALA A 218 -10.68 4.22 0.61
C ALA A 218 -11.70 5.27 0.14
N ILE A 219 -12.34 5.98 1.07
CA ILE A 219 -13.30 7.06 0.79
C ILE A 219 -12.64 8.17 -0.03
N LEU A 220 -11.45 8.64 0.37
CA LEU A 220 -10.71 9.66 -0.37
C LEU A 220 -10.37 9.21 -1.79
N SER A 221 -10.06 7.93 -1.98
CA SER A 221 -9.79 7.36 -3.30
C SER A 221 -11.04 7.24 -4.17
N TRP A 222 -12.18 6.90 -3.57
CA TRP A 222 -13.46 6.85 -4.28
C TRP A 222 -13.98 8.24 -4.65
N ILE A 223 -13.77 9.24 -3.80
CA ILE A 223 -14.05 10.65 -4.12
C ILE A 223 -13.21 11.09 -5.33
N LEU A 224 -11.90 10.79 -5.33
CA LEU A 224 -11.02 11.08 -6.46
C LEU A 224 -11.52 10.39 -7.74
N PHE A 225 -11.83 9.09 -7.65
CA PHE A 225 -12.34 8.30 -8.76
C PHE A 225 -13.65 8.89 -9.32
N ALA A 226 -14.62 9.18 -8.46
CA ALA A 226 -15.90 9.77 -8.85
C ALA A 226 -15.71 11.13 -9.52
N TRP A 227 -14.87 11.99 -8.95
CA TRP A 227 -14.56 13.29 -9.55
C TRP A 227 -13.88 13.16 -10.92
N MET A 228 -12.95 12.22 -11.07
CA MET A 228 -12.30 11.92 -12.35
C MET A 228 -13.31 11.45 -13.40
N MET A 229 -14.20 10.55 -13.00
CA MET A 229 -15.19 9.93 -13.89
C MET A 229 -16.34 10.86 -14.27
N LEU A 230 -16.77 11.74 -13.37
CA LEU A 230 -17.93 12.61 -13.58
C LEU A 230 -17.55 13.95 -14.21
N LYS A 231 -16.36 14.48 -13.91
CA LYS A 231 -15.98 15.84 -14.32
C LYS A 231 -14.68 15.87 -15.09
N LEU A 232 -13.59 15.35 -14.53
CA LEU A 232 -12.24 15.59 -15.05
C LEU A 232 -12.04 15.06 -16.47
N ARG A 233 -12.60 13.87 -16.77
CA ARG A 233 -12.48 13.22 -18.08
C ARG A 233 -13.07 14.02 -19.24
N HIS A 234 -13.98 14.95 -18.97
CA HIS A 234 -14.65 15.77 -19.98
C HIS A 234 -13.97 17.13 -20.22
N GLN A 235 -12.93 17.46 -19.45
CA GLN A 235 -12.32 18.80 -19.49
C GLN A 235 -11.17 18.96 -20.52
N ASN A 236 -10.74 17.87 -21.16
CA ASN A 236 -9.70 17.85 -22.19
C ASN A 236 -8.42 18.62 -21.82
N PHE A 237 -7.90 18.39 -20.61
CA PHE A 237 -6.60 18.90 -20.20
C PHE A 237 -5.46 18.23 -20.99
N LYS A 238 -4.26 18.84 -20.93
CA LYS A 238 -3.07 18.25 -21.55
C LYS A 238 -2.75 16.86 -21.00
N PRO A 239 -2.17 15.96 -21.81
CA PRO A 239 -1.76 14.63 -21.36
C PRO A 239 -0.83 14.68 -20.14
N GLY A 240 -1.09 13.80 -19.18
CA GLY A 240 -0.38 13.70 -17.90
C GLY A 240 -1.03 14.47 -16.76
N PHE A 241 -2.09 15.26 -17.02
CA PHE A 241 -2.75 16.03 -15.98
C PHE A 241 -3.45 15.15 -14.93
N MET A 242 -4.10 14.06 -15.34
CA MET A 242 -4.76 13.17 -14.39
C MET A 242 -3.75 12.42 -13.54
N VAL A 243 -2.62 12.00 -14.14
CA VAL A 243 -1.50 11.39 -13.41
C VAL A 243 -0.99 12.37 -12.35
N ALA A 244 -0.70 13.61 -12.73
CA ALA A 244 -0.16 14.59 -11.79
C ALA A 244 -1.14 14.92 -10.66
N ILE A 245 -2.44 15.06 -10.96
CA ILE A 245 -3.49 15.21 -9.94
C ILE A 245 -3.53 14.01 -9.00
N PHE A 246 -3.43 12.79 -9.53
CA PHE A 246 -3.45 11.58 -8.72
C PHE A 246 -2.28 11.54 -7.73
N LEU A 247 -1.08 11.98 -8.16
CA LEU A 247 0.08 12.12 -7.28
C LEU A 247 -0.17 13.16 -6.17
N VAL A 248 -0.67 14.34 -6.53
CA VAL A 248 -1.02 15.40 -5.55
C VAL A 248 -2.05 14.89 -4.54
N TRP A 249 -3.15 14.31 -5.01
CA TRP A 249 -4.24 13.85 -4.16
C TRP A 249 -3.79 12.74 -3.22
N ASN A 250 -3.15 11.69 -3.74
CA ASN A 250 -2.70 10.57 -2.91
C ASN A 250 -1.58 10.97 -1.96
N GLY A 251 -0.67 11.84 -2.39
CA GLY A 251 0.40 12.37 -1.54
C GLY A 251 -0.15 13.16 -0.35
N ILE A 252 -1.11 14.06 -0.60
CA ILE A 252 -1.79 14.83 0.46
C ILE A 252 -2.64 13.92 1.35
N ALA A 253 -3.45 13.03 0.76
CA ALA A 253 -4.28 12.09 1.53
C ALA A 253 -3.42 11.23 2.47
N ARG A 254 -2.29 10.70 1.97
CA ARG A 254 -1.36 9.91 2.77
C ARG A 254 -0.71 10.73 3.87
N PHE A 255 -0.29 11.96 3.57
CA PHE A 255 0.27 12.88 4.56
C PHE A 255 -0.71 13.17 5.70
N LEU A 256 -1.98 13.43 5.37
CA LEU A 256 -3.02 13.76 6.35
C LEU A 256 -3.45 12.56 7.19
N VAL A 257 -3.68 11.40 6.57
CA VAL A 257 -4.13 10.20 7.30
C VAL A 257 -3.07 9.71 8.29
N GLU A 258 -1.80 9.90 7.98
CA GLU A 258 -0.72 9.44 8.84
C GLU A 258 -0.67 10.14 10.21
N PHE A 259 -1.23 11.35 10.35
CA PHE A 259 -1.38 11.98 11.68
C PHE A 259 -2.26 11.16 12.62
N LEU A 260 -3.18 10.36 12.07
CA LEU A 260 -4.03 9.47 12.84
C LEU A 260 -3.37 8.10 13.07
N ARG A 261 -2.34 7.73 12.30
CA ARG A 261 -1.71 6.39 12.35
C ARG A 261 -0.68 6.28 13.46
N ILE A 262 -0.51 5.06 13.95
CA ILE A 262 0.54 4.69 14.91
C ILE A 262 1.70 4.13 14.10
N ASN A 263 2.63 5.00 13.68
CA ASN A 263 3.89 4.59 13.07
C ASN A 263 5.04 5.37 13.68
N ASP A 264 6.24 4.79 13.61
CA ASP A 264 7.44 5.44 14.09
C ASP A 264 7.84 6.64 13.21
N ALA A 265 8.27 7.71 13.86
CA ALA A 265 8.76 8.89 13.18
C ALA A 265 10.16 8.63 12.63
N LEU A 266 10.35 8.93 11.35
CA LEU A 266 11.66 8.97 10.72
C LEU A 266 12.44 10.22 11.16
N ILE A 267 11.72 11.34 11.31
CA ILE A 267 12.26 12.61 11.79
C ILE A 267 11.49 12.98 13.06
N PRO A 268 11.95 12.54 14.25
CA PRO A 268 11.32 12.91 15.52
C PRO A 268 11.50 14.41 15.79
N ILE A 269 10.43 15.05 16.25
CA ILE A 269 10.38 16.48 16.61
C ILE A 269 10.04 16.64 18.09
N LEU A 270 9.14 15.79 18.58
CA LEU A 270 8.78 15.70 19.98
C LEU A 270 9.37 14.43 20.57
N ASP A 271 9.41 14.38 21.89
CA ASP A 271 9.80 13.17 22.60
C ASP A 271 8.89 12.02 22.20
N HIS A 272 9.50 10.85 22.03
CA HIS A 272 8.75 9.65 21.73
C HIS A 272 7.64 9.48 22.78
N PRO A 273 6.38 9.27 22.38
CA PRO A 273 5.29 9.03 23.32
C PRO A 273 5.70 7.86 24.21
N SER A 274 5.92 8.14 25.50
CA SER A 274 6.38 7.13 26.42
C SER A 274 5.26 6.12 26.61
N TYR A 275 5.54 4.85 26.32
CA TYR A 275 4.65 3.74 26.62
C TYR A 275 4.60 3.59 28.15
N LYS A 276 3.85 4.46 28.84
CA LYS A 276 3.50 4.19 30.22
C LYS A 276 2.57 3.00 30.18
N GLY A 277 3.16 1.80 30.30
CA GLY A 277 2.49 0.50 30.30
C GLY A 277 1.58 0.29 31.50
N GLN A 278 0.76 1.27 31.85
CA GLN A 278 -0.41 1.02 32.65
C GLN A 278 -1.47 0.42 31.72
N LEU A 279 -1.82 -0.83 32.03
CA LEU A 279 -2.98 -1.52 31.51
C LEU A 279 -4.21 -0.74 31.99
N ILE A 280 -4.69 0.22 31.20
CA ILE A 280 -5.88 0.98 31.57
C ILE A 280 -7.05 0.32 30.87
N GLU A 281 -8.00 -0.22 31.64
CA GLU A 281 -9.29 -0.64 31.10
C GLU A 281 -9.96 0.57 30.47
N HIS A 282 -10.02 0.60 29.14
CA HIS A 282 -10.50 1.79 28.44
C HIS A 282 -12.01 1.94 28.64
N HIS A 283 -12.45 3.04 29.27
CA HIS A 283 -13.86 3.39 29.47
C HIS A 283 -14.47 4.14 28.27
N THR A 284 -14.13 3.80 27.03
CA THR A 284 -14.78 4.40 25.85
C THR A 284 -16.02 3.64 25.43
N HIS A 285 -16.92 4.36 24.78
CA HIS A 285 -18.12 3.79 24.21
C HIS A 285 -17.77 2.67 23.21
N GLY A 286 -18.28 1.46 23.46
CA GLY A 286 -18.08 0.30 22.59
C GLY A 286 -16.78 -0.50 22.82
N ALA A 287 -15.93 -0.11 23.78
CA ALA A 287 -14.75 -0.91 24.09
C ALA A 287 -15.09 -2.17 24.92
N VAL A 288 -14.43 -3.29 24.63
CA VAL A 288 -14.57 -4.51 25.43
C VAL A 288 -13.88 -4.31 26.78
N GLN A 289 -14.55 -4.71 27.87
CA GLN A 289 -14.00 -4.63 29.22
C GLN A 289 -12.69 -5.45 29.33
N GLY A 290 -11.59 -4.82 29.75
CA GLY A 290 -10.25 -5.43 29.78
C GLY A 290 -9.37 -5.15 28.56
N ALA A 291 -9.84 -4.36 27.59
CA ALA A 291 -9.04 -3.93 26.45
C ALA A 291 -7.95 -2.92 26.87
N ILE A 292 -6.70 -3.18 26.45
CA ILE A 292 -5.49 -2.41 26.71
C ILE A 292 -5.09 -1.69 25.43
N TYR A 293 -4.85 -0.39 25.53
CA TYR A 293 -4.38 0.42 24.42
C TYR A 293 -3.29 1.40 24.86
N PHE A 294 -2.57 1.97 23.89
CA PHE A 294 -1.64 3.07 24.13
C PHE A 294 -2.39 4.30 24.63
N GLU A 295 -2.31 4.58 25.92
CA GLU A 295 -2.70 5.89 26.43
C GLU A 295 -1.71 6.96 25.97
N ASN A 296 -2.23 8.14 25.60
CA ASN A 296 -1.45 9.34 25.26
C ASN A 296 -0.59 9.26 23.98
N TRP A 297 -0.96 8.42 23.00
CA TRP A 297 -0.35 8.52 21.68
C TRP A 297 -0.57 9.91 21.11
N HIS A 298 0.52 10.54 20.69
CA HIS A 298 0.50 11.80 19.96
C HIS A 298 1.47 11.69 18.78
N TRP A 299 1.18 12.46 17.73
CA TRP A 299 2.11 12.62 16.64
C TRP A 299 3.37 13.30 17.17
N TYR A 300 4.52 12.63 17.06
CA TYR A 300 5.79 13.10 17.61
C TYR A 300 6.86 13.40 16.55
N GLY A 301 6.55 13.22 15.27
CA GLY A 301 7.48 13.53 14.19
C GLY A 301 7.03 12.97 12.84
N PHE A 302 7.75 13.32 11.78
CA PHE A 302 7.39 12.90 10.42
C PHE A 302 7.75 11.44 10.18
N THR A 303 6.76 10.63 9.84
CA THR A 303 6.97 9.23 9.45
C THR A 303 7.50 9.14 8.01
N GLN A 304 8.00 7.96 7.64
CA GLN A 304 8.37 7.67 6.24
C GLN A 304 7.20 7.98 5.28
N SER A 305 5.98 7.55 5.60
CA SER A 305 4.81 7.78 4.74
C SER A 305 4.49 9.27 4.56
N GLN A 306 4.66 10.08 5.61
CA GLN A 306 4.46 11.54 5.52
C GLN A 306 5.47 12.21 4.61
N VAL A 307 6.77 11.89 4.78
CA VAL A 307 7.83 12.46 3.95
C VAL A 307 7.62 12.09 2.48
N PHE A 308 7.37 10.81 2.19
CA PHE A 308 7.10 10.35 0.82
C PHE A 308 5.80 10.95 0.25
N GLY A 309 4.73 11.03 1.04
CA GLY A 309 3.47 11.66 0.62
C GLY A 309 3.66 13.12 0.23
N LEU A 310 4.43 13.88 1.02
CA LEU A 310 4.77 15.26 0.73
C LEU A 310 5.60 15.39 -0.56
N ILE A 311 6.65 14.57 -0.72
CA ILE A 311 7.49 14.57 -1.92
C ILE A 311 6.66 14.29 -3.17
N ILE A 312 5.81 13.25 -3.14
CA ILE A 312 4.96 12.88 -4.28
C ILE A 312 3.98 14.00 -4.61
N ALA A 313 3.40 14.64 -3.61
CA ALA A 313 2.50 15.77 -3.82
C ALA A 313 3.22 16.97 -4.46
N LEU A 314 4.41 17.30 -3.99
CA LEU A 314 5.24 18.37 -4.55
C LEU A 314 5.64 18.07 -6.00
N VAL A 315 6.07 16.84 -6.29
CA VAL A 315 6.41 16.40 -7.65
C VAL A 315 5.22 16.59 -8.60
N GLY A 316 4.02 16.14 -8.19
CA GLY A 316 2.81 16.34 -8.98
C GLY A 316 2.47 17.81 -9.20
N LEU A 317 2.57 18.65 -8.17
CA LEU A 317 2.29 20.08 -8.26
C LEU A 317 3.27 20.80 -9.18
N ILE A 318 4.58 20.55 -9.00
CA ILE A 318 5.64 21.11 -9.83
C ILE A 318 5.42 20.71 -11.30
N TRP A 319 5.05 19.45 -11.54
CA TRP A 319 4.79 18.96 -12.89
C TRP A 319 3.59 19.67 -13.55
N ILE A 320 2.50 19.88 -12.82
CA ILE A 320 1.33 20.63 -13.29
C ILE A 320 1.73 22.06 -13.70
N VAL A 321 2.51 22.73 -12.87
CA VAL A 321 2.91 24.13 -13.07
C VAL A 321 3.90 24.26 -14.23
N GLN A 322 4.98 23.48 -14.22
CA GLN A 322 6.05 23.57 -15.22
C GLN A 322 5.57 23.22 -16.63
N GLN A 323 4.77 22.16 -16.78
CA GLN A 323 4.27 21.71 -18.07
C GLN A 323 2.94 22.39 -18.46
N LYS A 324 2.44 23.29 -17.60
CA LYS A 324 1.15 23.99 -17.75
C LYS A 324 0.02 23.01 -18.08
N LEU A 325 -0.05 21.90 -17.35
CA LEU A 325 -0.98 20.80 -17.63
C LEU A 325 -2.45 21.22 -17.43
N TYR A 326 -2.67 22.27 -16.64
CA TYR A 326 -3.98 22.89 -16.41
C TYR A 326 -4.55 23.60 -17.65
N ILE A 327 -3.77 23.75 -18.73
CA ILE A 327 -4.27 24.29 -19.99
C ILE A 327 -5.10 23.22 -20.70
N ARG A 328 -6.27 23.61 -21.20
CA ARG A 328 -7.14 22.74 -21.99
C ARG A 328 -6.66 22.70 -23.43
N ASN A 329 -6.60 21.51 -24.01
CA ASN A 329 -6.36 21.32 -25.43
C ASN A 329 -7.67 21.62 -26.18
N ASN A 330 -7.82 22.87 -26.63
CA ASN A 330 -8.97 23.30 -27.42
C ASN A 330 -8.95 22.78 -28.87
N ALA A 331 -7.98 21.93 -29.25
CA ALA A 331 -7.80 21.44 -30.61
C ALA A 331 -8.81 20.38 -31.06
N ALA A 332 -9.68 19.87 -30.18
CA ALA A 332 -10.63 18.79 -30.50
C ALA A 332 -12.10 19.27 -30.65
N LYS A 333 -12.33 20.54 -30.97
CA LYS A 333 -13.68 21.12 -31.14
C LYS A 333 -14.02 21.61 -32.55
N ASN A 334 -13.24 21.23 -33.56
CA ASN A 334 -13.58 21.50 -34.96
C ASN A 334 -13.88 20.20 -35.68
#